data_AF-A0A1X9YUD8-F1
#
_entry.id   AF-A0A1X9YUD8-F1
#
_cell.length_a   1.000
_cell.length_b   1.000
_cell.length_c   1.000
_cell.angle_alpha   90.00
_cell.angle_beta   90.00
_cell.angle_gamma   90.00
#
_symmetry.space_group_name_H-M   'P 1'
#
loop_
_entity.id
_entity.type
_entity.pdbx_description
1 polymer ?
#
loop_
_entity_poly.entity_id
_entity_poly.type
_entity_poly.pdbx_seq_one_letter_code
_entity_poly.pdbx_strand_id
1 'polypeptide(L)'
;MRNPHTTYAKVLLIGALAFSFAAEAAHYTFADAPASSLKKAASQDTMQQWQKKLLGPYANIDMLSAYNLRSAYISLLEHAHAQHSGWSDADWQQAKAVLDKMDSKKGTLESQLTLDDKAKIKVMQAEFRALETAGNVRD
;
A
#
# COMPACT_ATOMS: atom_id res chain seq x y z
N MET A 1 -25.54 -45.22 1.19
CA MET A 1 -26.34 -44.00 0.94
C MET A 1 -27.30 -43.84 2.13
N ARG A 2 -27.47 -42.75 2.86
CA ARG A 2 -26.94 -41.37 2.89
C ARG A 2 -27.40 -40.81 4.27
N ASN A 3 -26.53 -40.15 5.03
CA ASN A 3 -26.84 -39.63 6.39
C ASN A 3 -27.67 -38.32 6.36
N PRO A 4 -28.49 -38.03 7.39
CA PRO A 4 -29.24 -36.78 7.48
C PRO A 4 -28.45 -35.70 8.25
N HIS A 5 -28.42 -34.46 7.74
CA HIS A 5 -27.90 -33.30 8.47
C HIS A 5 -28.90 -32.15 8.49
N THR A 6 -29.47 -31.95 9.69
CA THR A 6 -29.62 -30.70 10.45
C THR A 6 -30.00 -29.40 9.71
N THR A 7 -31.24 -28.99 9.96
CA THR A 7 -31.82 -27.65 9.76
C THR A 7 -31.12 -26.60 10.63
N TYR A 8 -30.59 -25.53 10.01
CA TYR A 8 -30.07 -24.36 10.72
C TYR A 8 -31.19 -23.37 11.05
N ALA A 9 -31.32 -23.05 12.33
CA ALA A 9 -32.21 -22.03 12.87
C ALA A 9 -31.76 -20.62 12.44
N LYS A 10 -32.68 -19.83 11.87
CA LYS A 10 -32.50 -18.39 11.65
C LYS A 10 -32.66 -17.67 12.99
N VAL A 11 -31.58 -17.13 13.51
CA VAL A 11 -31.61 -16.21 14.66
C VAL A 11 -32.16 -14.86 14.19
N LEU A 12 -33.27 -14.45 14.80
CA LEU A 12 -33.94 -13.17 14.55
C LEU A 12 -33.17 -12.02 15.22
N LEU A 13 -33.13 -10.91 14.48
CA LEU A 13 -32.51 -9.61 14.74
C LEU A 13 -32.86 -9.04 16.13
N ILE A 14 -31.85 -8.61 16.89
CA ILE A 14 -32.01 -7.78 18.10
C ILE A 14 -32.14 -6.32 17.66
N GLY A 15 -33.20 -5.66 18.14
CA GLY A 15 -33.51 -4.27 17.81
C GLY A 15 -32.54 -3.25 18.41
N ALA A 16 -32.33 -2.15 17.70
CA ALA A 16 -31.67 -0.96 18.22
C ALA A 16 -32.65 0.22 18.17
N LEU A 17 -32.99 0.73 19.35
CA LEU A 17 -33.69 2.00 19.55
C LEU A 17 -32.76 3.15 19.10
N ALA A 18 -33.14 3.87 18.06
CA ALA A 18 -32.41 5.03 17.56
C ALA A 18 -32.90 6.31 18.24
N PHE A 19 -32.00 7.02 18.93
CA PHE A 19 -32.19 8.43 19.25
C PHE A 19 -31.69 9.26 18.05
N SER A 20 -32.60 9.96 17.38
CA SER A 20 -32.29 10.83 16.25
C SER A 20 -31.87 12.22 16.75
N PHE A 21 -30.64 12.64 16.45
CA PHE A 21 -30.28 14.05 16.44
C PHE A 21 -30.16 14.49 14.97
N ALA A 22 -31.00 15.45 14.56
CA ALA A 22 -31.03 15.95 13.20
C ALA A 22 -29.89 16.93 12.97
N ALA A 23 -29.04 16.64 11.99
CA ALA A 23 -28.21 17.64 11.32
C ALA A 23 -28.26 17.38 9.81
N GLU A 24 -28.87 18.33 9.12
CA GLU A 24 -29.08 18.42 7.68
C GLU A 24 -27.73 18.64 6.95
N ALA A 25 -27.27 17.66 6.16
CA ALA A 25 -26.57 17.82 4.87
C ALA A 25 -26.02 16.47 4.36
N ALA A 26 -26.51 16.05 3.19
CA ALA A 26 -25.96 15.01 2.31
C ALA A 26 -25.84 13.57 2.87
N HIS A 27 -26.85 12.75 2.59
CA HIS A 27 -26.79 11.29 2.39
C HIS A 27 -25.67 10.50 3.11
N TYR A 28 -25.66 10.48 4.45
CA TYR A 28 -24.80 9.56 5.20
C TYR A 28 -25.58 8.28 5.54
N THR A 29 -25.50 7.29 4.65
CA THR A 29 -25.91 5.92 4.98
C THR A 29 -24.91 5.36 5.99
N PHE A 30 -25.38 5.16 7.23
CA PHE A 30 -24.59 4.66 8.37
C PHE A 30 -24.20 3.17 8.23
N ALA A 31 -24.61 2.50 7.14
CA ALA A 31 -24.30 1.09 6.91
C ALA A 31 -22.91 0.86 6.29
N ASP A 32 -22.30 1.87 5.64
CA ASP A 32 -21.05 1.71 4.85
C ASP A 32 -19.78 2.26 5.54
N ALA A 33 -19.96 3.12 6.54
CA ALA A 33 -18.87 3.79 7.27
C ALA A 33 -17.91 2.84 8.04
N PRO A 34 -18.38 1.79 8.75
CA PRO A 34 -17.47 0.94 9.52
C PRO A 34 -16.63 0.01 8.61
N ALA A 35 -17.20 -0.55 7.55
CA ALA A 35 -16.46 -1.46 6.66
C ALA A 35 -15.38 -0.72 5.85
N SER A 36 -15.69 0.48 5.36
CA SER A 36 -14.78 1.30 4.57
C SER A 36 -13.59 1.83 5.38
N SER A 37 -13.82 2.23 6.63
CA SER A 37 -12.77 2.71 7.53
C SER A 37 -11.82 1.60 7.97
N LEU A 38 -12.34 0.41 8.28
CA LEU A 38 -11.54 -0.77 8.62
C LEU A 38 -10.66 -1.22 7.43
N LYS A 39 -11.21 -1.23 6.22
CA LYS A 39 -10.45 -1.58 5.00
C LYS A 39 -9.31 -0.59 4.75
N LYS A 40 -9.57 0.71 4.90
CA LYS A 40 -8.54 1.76 4.77
C LYS A 40 -7.43 1.62 5.81
N ALA A 41 -7.78 1.34 7.07
CA ALA A 41 -6.81 1.13 8.14
C ALA A 41 -5.92 -0.09 7.86
N ALA A 42 -6.51 -1.21 7.41
CA ALA A 42 -5.76 -2.41 7.02
C ALA A 42 -4.83 -2.14 5.83
N SER A 43 -5.29 -1.45 4.79
CA SER A 43 -4.45 -1.05 3.66
C SER A 43 -3.27 -0.16 4.08
N GLN A 44 -3.50 0.74 5.04
CA GLN A 44 -2.47 1.63 5.54
C GLN A 44 -1.42 0.90 6.40
N ASP A 45 -1.85 -0.06 7.22
CA ASP A 45 -0.95 -0.92 7.98
C ASP A 45 -0.06 -1.76 7.04
N THR A 46 -0.66 -2.40 6.04
CA THR A 46 0.08 -3.13 5.00
C THR A 46 1.12 -2.23 4.31
N MET A 47 0.73 -1.02 3.91
CA MET A 47 1.64 -0.08 3.26
C MET A 47 2.82 0.31 4.18
N GLN A 48 2.59 0.51 5.48
CA GLN A 48 3.67 0.81 6.43
C GLN A 48 4.62 -0.37 6.61
N GLN A 49 4.10 -1.60 6.65
CA GLN A 49 4.93 -2.81 6.71
C GLN A 49 5.83 -2.91 5.48
N TRP A 50 5.29 -2.65 4.29
CA TRP A 50 6.05 -2.67 3.04
C TRP A 50 7.09 -1.55 2.94
N GLN A 51 6.76 -0.34 3.41
CA GLN A 51 7.75 0.74 3.55
C GLN A 51 8.90 0.34 4.46
N LYS A 52 8.61 -0.28 5.61
CA LYS A 52 9.64 -0.76 6.54
C LYS A 52 10.50 -1.86 5.91
N LYS A 53 9.85 -2.82 5.23
CA LYS A 53 10.51 -3.96 4.57
C LYS A 53 11.45 -3.53 3.45
N LEU A 54 11.07 -2.55 2.64
CA LEU A 54 11.82 -2.17 1.44
C LEU A 54 12.79 -1.00 1.69
N LEU A 55 12.45 -0.08 2.58
CA LEU A 55 13.20 1.16 2.77
C LEU A 55 14.01 1.19 4.06
N GLY A 56 13.79 0.23 4.97
CA GLY A 56 14.50 0.14 6.25
C GLY A 56 14.47 1.47 7.02
N PRO A 57 15.62 2.14 7.25
CA PRO A 57 15.68 3.42 7.96
C PRO A 57 14.92 4.56 7.25
N TYR A 58 14.63 4.41 5.95
CA TYR A 58 13.92 5.39 5.13
C TYR A 58 12.41 5.13 5.03
N ALA A 59 11.86 4.24 5.86
CA ALA A 59 10.45 3.82 5.82
C ALA A 59 9.46 5.00 5.94
N ASN A 60 9.79 6.02 6.73
CA ASN A 60 8.96 7.21 6.82
C ASN A 60 9.20 8.14 5.63
N ILE A 61 8.57 7.83 4.49
CA ILE A 61 8.71 8.57 3.23
C ILE A 61 8.39 10.06 3.40
N ASP A 62 7.43 10.39 4.27
CA ASP A 62 7.00 11.77 4.47
C ASP A 62 8.11 12.64 5.09
N MET A 63 9.04 12.03 5.82
CA MET A 63 10.22 12.66 6.41
C MET A 63 11.46 12.69 5.50
N LEU A 64 11.38 12.15 4.28
CA LEU A 64 12.51 12.22 3.36
C LEU A 64 12.82 13.68 2.96
N SER A 65 14.10 13.93 2.70
CA SER A 65 14.65 15.18 2.20
C SER A 65 15.39 14.92 0.90
N ALA A 66 15.74 15.98 0.16
CA ALA A 66 16.50 15.83 -1.08
C ALA A 66 17.82 15.07 -0.87
N TYR A 67 18.45 15.23 0.30
CA TYR A 67 19.71 14.58 0.65
C TYR A 67 19.60 13.05 0.78
N ASN A 68 18.52 12.54 1.35
CA ASN A 68 18.37 11.10 1.61
C ASN A 68 17.45 10.38 0.63
N LEU A 69 16.74 11.11 -0.24
CA LEU A 69 15.80 10.54 -1.19
C LEU A 69 16.45 9.49 -2.08
N ARG A 70 17.65 9.78 -2.63
CA ARG A 70 18.38 8.81 -3.46
C ARG A 70 18.72 7.54 -2.70
N SER A 71 19.16 7.65 -1.44
CA SER A 71 19.46 6.49 -0.60
C SER A 71 18.23 5.63 -0.33
N ALA A 72 17.04 6.24 -0.23
CA ALA A 72 15.79 5.50 -0.12
C ALA A 72 15.50 4.68 -1.39
N TYR A 73 15.74 5.21 -2.59
CA TYR A 73 15.60 4.46 -3.85
C TYR A 73 16.62 3.32 -3.97
N ILE A 74 17.84 3.52 -3.48
CA ILE A 74 18.85 2.45 -3.41
C ILE A 74 18.33 1.33 -2.51
N SER A 75 17.86 1.65 -1.29
CA SER A 75 17.30 0.64 -0.38
C SER A 75 16.15 -0.13 -1.01
N LEU A 76 15.22 0.57 -1.69
CA LEU A 76 14.11 -0.07 -2.39
C LEU A 76 14.61 -1.15 -3.35
N LEU A 77 15.59 -0.82 -4.20
CA LEU A 77 16.13 -1.75 -5.18
C LEU A 77 16.95 -2.88 -4.55
N GLU A 78 17.78 -2.60 -3.56
CA GLU A 78 18.55 -3.63 -2.86
C GLU A 78 17.62 -4.71 -2.29
N HIS A 79 16.53 -4.29 -1.65
CA HIS A 79 15.55 -5.21 -1.08
C HIS A 79 14.70 -5.90 -2.15
N ALA A 80 14.37 -5.21 -3.26
CA ALA A 80 13.69 -5.83 -4.39
C ALA A 80 14.56 -6.92 -5.03
N HIS A 81 15.81 -6.64 -5.37
CA HIS A 81 16.78 -7.63 -5.90
C HIS A 81 16.93 -8.85 -4.99
N ALA A 82 16.99 -8.64 -3.67
CA ALA A 82 17.16 -9.74 -2.74
C ALA A 82 15.93 -10.67 -2.65
N GLN A 83 14.72 -10.16 -2.91
CA GLN A 83 13.48 -10.84 -2.52
C GLN A 83 12.53 -11.14 -3.69
N HIS A 84 12.69 -10.48 -4.84
CA HIS A 84 11.71 -10.52 -5.94
C HIS A 84 11.48 -11.91 -6.52
N SER A 85 12.44 -12.83 -6.38
CA SER A 85 12.31 -14.20 -6.88
C SER A 85 11.19 -15.01 -6.20
N GLY A 86 10.71 -14.59 -5.04
CA GLY A 86 9.58 -15.19 -4.32
C GLY A 86 8.36 -14.28 -4.18
N TRP A 87 8.30 -13.18 -4.93
CA TRP A 87 7.17 -12.27 -4.90
C TRP A 87 6.05 -12.74 -5.82
N SER A 88 4.82 -12.71 -5.31
CA SER A 88 3.59 -12.82 -6.10
C SER A 88 3.24 -11.50 -6.79
N ASP A 89 2.26 -11.53 -7.69
CA ASP A 89 1.64 -10.31 -8.24
C ASP A 89 1.21 -9.31 -7.16
N ALA A 90 0.63 -9.79 -6.06
CA ALA A 90 0.19 -8.93 -4.96
C ALA A 90 1.37 -8.25 -4.27
N ASP A 91 2.49 -8.96 -4.10
CA ASP A 91 3.73 -8.43 -3.55
C ASP A 91 4.32 -7.33 -4.46
N TRP A 92 4.32 -7.56 -5.78
CA TRP A 92 4.69 -6.55 -6.77
C TRP A 92 3.82 -5.30 -6.68
N GLN A 93 2.50 -5.44 -6.53
CA GLN A 93 1.61 -4.30 -6.36
C GLN A 93 1.92 -3.49 -5.10
N GLN A 94 2.25 -4.16 -3.98
CA GLN A 94 2.63 -3.45 -2.75
C GLN A 94 3.97 -2.72 -2.91
N ALA A 95 4.98 -3.36 -3.51
CA ALA A 95 6.26 -2.72 -3.78
C ALA A 95 6.12 -1.52 -4.72
N LYS A 96 5.27 -1.64 -5.76
CA LYS A 96 4.92 -0.53 -6.67
C LYS A 96 4.26 0.63 -5.94
N ALA A 97 3.34 0.36 -5.02
CA ALA A 97 2.71 1.40 -4.22
C ALA A 97 3.74 2.18 -3.37
N VAL A 98 4.75 1.49 -2.81
CA VAL A 98 5.88 2.14 -2.11
C VAL A 98 6.67 3.05 -3.06
N LEU A 99 7.02 2.55 -4.25
CA LEU A 99 7.70 3.35 -5.28
C LEU A 99 6.88 4.60 -5.67
N ASP A 100 5.57 4.47 -5.89
CA ASP A 100 4.69 5.58 -6.26
C ASP A 100 4.62 6.65 -5.16
N LYS A 101 4.62 6.25 -3.88
CA LYS A 101 4.69 7.19 -2.76
C LYS A 101 6.04 7.91 -2.72
N MET A 102 7.14 7.22 -3.01
CA MET A 102 8.46 7.85 -3.11
C MET A 102 8.53 8.83 -4.29
N ASP A 103 7.94 8.48 -5.44
CA ASP A 103 7.86 9.34 -6.62
C ASP A 103 7.03 10.60 -6.35
N SER A 104 5.94 10.47 -5.59
CA SER A 104 5.16 11.60 -5.11
C SER A 104 6.01 12.53 -4.23
N LYS A 105 6.77 11.95 -3.28
CA LYS A 105 7.68 12.71 -2.42
C LYS A 105 8.80 13.37 -3.22
N LYS A 106 9.39 12.68 -4.19
CA LYS A 106 10.38 13.22 -5.15
C LYS A 106 9.83 14.45 -5.86
N GLY A 107 8.59 14.40 -6.33
CA GLY A 107 7.92 15.55 -6.96
C GLY A 107 7.90 16.79 -6.08
N THR A 108 7.67 16.64 -4.77
CA THR A 108 7.71 17.76 -3.81
C THR A 108 9.12 18.32 -3.57
N LEU A 109 10.15 17.52 -3.83
CA LEU A 109 11.56 17.85 -3.62
C LEU A 109 12.30 18.17 -4.92
N GLU A 110 11.61 18.18 -6.06
CA GLU A 110 12.20 18.18 -7.40
C GLU A 110 13.13 19.38 -7.67
N SER A 111 12.85 20.55 -7.09
CA SER A 111 13.67 21.75 -7.22
C SER A 111 14.98 21.71 -6.42
N GLN A 112 15.07 20.82 -5.42
CA GLN A 112 16.22 20.66 -4.53
C GLN A 112 17.17 19.55 -5.00
N LEU A 113 16.73 18.72 -5.95
CA LEU A 113 17.52 17.61 -6.48
C LEU A 113 18.48 18.10 -7.57
N THR A 114 19.70 17.57 -7.54
CA THR A 114 20.66 17.79 -8.62
C THR A 114 20.24 17.03 -9.88
N LEU A 115 20.80 17.41 -11.04
CA LEU A 115 20.54 16.67 -12.29
C LEU A 115 21.04 15.21 -12.20
N ASP A 116 22.16 14.98 -11.51
CA ASP A 116 22.71 13.64 -11.28
C ASP A 116 21.77 12.78 -10.44
N ASP A 117 21.21 13.32 -9.36
CA ASP A 117 20.24 12.61 -8.52
C ASP A 117 19.00 12.22 -9.33
N LYS A 118 18.45 13.14 -10.12
CA LYS A 118 17.30 12.88 -10.98
C LYS A 118 17.57 11.78 -11.99
N ALA A 119 18.73 11.82 -12.65
CA ALA A 119 19.13 10.83 -13.62
C ALA A 119 19.27 9.44 -12.98
N LYS A 120 19.96 9.35 -11.84
CA LYS A 120 20.14 8.09 -11.11
C LYS A 120 18.84 7.52 -10.59
N ILE A 121 17.95 8.36 -10.04
CA ILE A 121 16.61 7.92 -9.64
C ILE A 121 15.85 7.35 -10.83
N LYS A 122 15.91 7.98 -12.00
CA LYS A 122 15.25 7.47 -13.21
C LYS A 122 15.79 6.11 -13.66
N VAL A 123 17.10 5.90 -13.56
CA VAL A 123 17.71 4.58 -13.83
C VAL A 123 17.17 3.54 -12.85
N MET A 124 17.12 3.86 -11.56
CA MET A 124 16.62 2.94 -10.54
C MET A 124 15.13 2.60 -10.74
N GLN A 125 14.31 3.57 -11.14
CA GLN A 125 12.91 3.32 -11.52
C GLN A 125 12.80 2.37 -12.72
N ALA A 126 13.67 2.52 -13.72
CA ALA A 126 13.69 1.63 -14.88
C ALA A 126 14.11 0.21 -14.50
N GLU A 127 15.12 0.09 -13.63
CA GLU A 127 15.58 -1.19 -13.09
C GLU A 127 14.50 -1.91 -12.29
N PHE A 128 13.77 -1.21 -11.43
CA PHE A 128 12.64 -1.79 -10.69
C PHE A 128 11.58 -2.37 -11.65
N ARG A 129 11.24 -1.64 -12.73
CA ARG A 129 10.29 -2.13 -13.75
C ARG A 129 10.82 -3.34 -14.52
N ALA A 130 12.12 -3.42 -14.75
CA ALA A 130 12.74 -4.58 -15.37
C ALA A 130 12.63 -5.81 -14.46
N LEU A 131 12.83 -5.65 -13.15
CA LEU A 131 12.63 -6.72 -12.18
C LEU A 131 11.17 -7.18 -12.12
N GLU A 132 10.20 -6.24 -12.08
CA GLU A 132 8.76 -6.53 -12.10
C GLU A 132 8.40 -7.34 -13.35
N THR A 133 8.85 -6.89 -14.53
CA THR A 133 8.61 -7.59 -15.79
C THR A 133 9.21 -8.99 -15.82
N ALA A 134 10.44 -9.15 -15.31
CA ALA A 134 11.09 -10.45 -15.23
C ALA A 134 10.41 -11.40 -14.23
N GLY A 135 9.81 -10.85 -13.15
CA GLY A 135 8.96 -11.59 -12.22
C GLY A 135 7.69 -12.10 -12.89
N ASN A 136 6.95 -11.22 -13.57
CA ASN A 136 5.69 -11.58 -14.24
C ASN A 136 5.84 -12.62 -15.36
N VAL A 137 7.03 -12.76 -15.96
CA VAL A 137 7.28 -13.81 -16.97
C VAL A 137 7.42 -15.21 -16.33
N ARG A 138 7.67 -15.30 -15.01
CA ARG A 138 7.94 -16.57 -14.31
C ARG A 138 6.70 -17.21 -13.69
N ASP A 139 5.64 -16.44 -13.45
CA ASP A 139 4.33 -16.90 -12.93
C ASP A 139 3.41 -17.41 -14.06
#